data_AF-A0A848SQZ6-F1
#
_entry.id   AF-A0A848SQZ6-F1
#
_cell.length_a   1.000
_cell.length_b   1.000
_cell.length_c   1.000
_cell.angle_alpha   90.00
_cell.angle_beta   90.00
_cell.angle_gamma   90.00
#
_symmetry.space_group_name_H-M   'P 1'
#
loop_
_entity.id
_entity.type
_entity.pdbx_description
1 polymer ?
#
loop_
_entity_poly.entity_id
_entity_poly.type
_entity_poly.pdbx_seq_one_letter_code
_entity_poly.pdbx_strand_id
1 'polypeptide(L)'
;MTARELAKRRPELTVLAYDPGYVPDTGLAREYPKWLMMIAVPLIKIFMAKDRRSTAPVSGGRLAELIVDEKYNAAHGDYWSVRGDDFVKIEPSDLARDDAACASLWDDSAKLLGITV
;
A
#
# COMPACT_ATOMS: atom_id res chain seq x y z
N MET A 1 -8.58 2.43 2.88
CA MET A 1 -9.61 3.49 2.96
C MET A 1 -9.89 4.08 1.59
N THR A 2 -8.98 4.88 1.01
CA THR A 2 -9.22 5.53 -0.30
C THR A 2 -9.41 4.55 -1.45
N ALA A 3 -8.60 3.49 -1.57
CA ALA A 3 -8.80 2.45 -2.59
C ALA A 3 -10.16 1.74 -2.45
N ARG A 4 -10.61 1.50 -1.22
CA ARG A 4 -11.93 0.91 -0.93
C ARG A 4 -13.06 1.84 -1.37
N GLU A 5 -12.96 3.13 -1.03
CA GLU A 5 -13.97 4.12 -1.40
C GLU A 5 -14.02 4.37 -2.91
N LEU A 6 -12.85 4.44 -3.56
CA LEU A 6 -12.76 4.56 -5.02
C LEU A 6 -13.45 3.39 -5.72
N ALA A 7 -13.19 2.15 -5.27
CA ALA A 7 -13.82 0.97 -5.85
C ALA A 7 -15.36 1.04 -5.74
N LYS A 8 -15.89 1.46 -4.58
CA LYS A 8 -17.33 1.64 -4.40
C LYS A 8 -17.94 2.68 -5.32
N ARG A 9 -17.29 3.84 -5.47
CA ARG A 9 -17.80 4.96 -6.26
C ARG A 9 -17.61 4.75 -7.77
N ARG A 10 -16.62 3.95 -8.16
CA ARG A 10 -16.22 3.68 -9.54
C ARG A 10 -16.11 2.17 -9.79
N PRO A 11 -17.24 1.43 -9.74
CA PRO A 11 -17.25 -0.03 -9.83
C PRO A 11 -16.78 -0.57 -11.20
N GLU A 12 -16.69 0.28 -12.21
CA GLU A 12 -16.13 -0.05 -13.53
C GLU A 12 -14.60 -0.10 -13.55
N LEU A 13 -13.92 0.36 -12.49
CA LEU A 13 -12.47 0.34 -12.37
C LEU A 13 -12.01 -0.86 -11.56
N THR A 14 -10.92 -1.50 -11.99
CA THR A 14 -10.14 -2.40 -11.13
C THR A 14 -9.33 -1.54 -10.16
N VAL A 15 -9.54 -1.72 -8.87
CA VAL A 15 -8.93 -0.89 -7.83
C VAL A 15 -8.33 -1.79 -6.75
N LEU A 16 -7.08 -1.51 -6.39
CA LEU A 16 -6.40 -2.17 -5.28
C LEU A 16 -5.45 -1.22 -4.57
N ALA A 17 -5.12 -1.55 -3.33
CA ALA A 17 -4.03 -0.96 -2.59
C ALA A 17 -2.87 -1.95 -2.52
N TYR A 18 -1.65 -1.43 -2.74
CA TYR A 18 -0.43 -2.22 -2.80
C TYR A 18 0.50 -1.88 -1.63
N ASP A 19 0.96 -2.92 -0.94
CA ASP A 19 2.00 -2.85 0.08
C ASP A 19 3.23 -3.67 -0.36
N PRO A 20 4.34 -3.01 -0.73
CA PRO A 20 5.56 -3.70 -1.16
C PRO A 20 6.36 -4.34 -0.01
N GLY A 21 5.87 -4.22 1.23
CA GLY A 21 6.65 -4.49 2.42
C GLY A 21 7.64 -3.38 2.72
N TYR A 22 8.68 -3.70 3.50
CA TYR A 22 9.72 -2.76 3.87
C TYR A 22 10.74 -2.58 2.75
N VAL A 23 10.82 -1.37 2.21
CA VAL A 23 11.70 -0.98 1.09
C VAL A 23 12.70 0.09 1.54
N PRO A 24 13.80 -0.29 2.23
CA PRO A 24 14.71 0.65 2.90
C PRO A 24 15.56 1.50 1.96
N ASP A 25 15.72 1.08 0.71
CA ASP A 25 16.47 1.78 -0.33
C ASP A 25 15.65 2.87 -1.03
N THR A 26 14.39 3.07 -0.62
CA THR A 26 13.62 4.27 -1.00
C THR A 26 14.10 5.50 -0.24
N GLY A 27 13.81 6.67 -0.80
CA GLY A 27 14.07 7.94 -0.11
C GLY A 27 13.14 8.25 1.06
N LEU A 28 12.25 7.34 1.51
CA LEU A 28 11.24 7.63 2.53
C LEU A 28 11.86 8.11 3.85
N ALA A 29 13.01 7.53 4.20
CA ALA A 29 13.75 7.79 5.44
C ALA A 29 14.90 8.81 5.27
N ARG A 30 14.97 9.53 4.15
CA ARG A 30 16.13 10.37 3.80
C ARG A 30 16.44 11.50 4.79
N GLU A 31 15.41 12.00 5.47
CA GLU A 31 15.54 13.08 6.47
C GLU A 31 15.86 12.56 7.87
N TYR A 32 15.88 11.24 8.09
CA TYR A 32 16.23 10.71 9.40
C TYR A 32 17.72 10.88 9.67
N PRO A 33 18.11 11.22 10.92
CA PRO A 33 19.51 11.30 11.29
C PRO A 33 20.25 10.01 10.95
N LYS A 34 21.41 10.12 10.30
CA LYS A 34 22.18 8.95 9.85
C LYS A 34 22.49 7.97 10.97
N TRP A 35 22.79 8.47 12.18
CA TRP A 35 23.05 7.64 13.35
C TRP A 35 21.84 6.79 13.77
N LEU A 36 20.63 7.34 13.64
CA LEU A 36 19.40 6.61 13.91
C LEU A 36 19.22 5.51 12.87
N MET A 37 19.45 5.81 11.59
CA MET A 37 19.34 4.82 10.51
C MET A 37 20.38 3.69 10.63
N MET A 38 21.59 4.00 11.09
CA MET A 38 22.63 3.00 11.37
C MET A 38 22.21 1.99 12.45
N ILE A 39 21.34 2.39 13.39
CA ILE A 39 20.81 1.52 14.44
C ILE A 39 19.50 0.85 13.98
N ALA A 40 18.57 1.61 13.41
CA ALA A 40 17.24 1.14 13.06
C ALA A 40 17.24 0.09 11.94
N VAL A 41 17.99 0.29 10.86
CA VAL A 41 18.01 -0.63 9.72
C VAL A 41 18.47 -2.05 10.10
N PRO A 42 19.60 -2.25 10.82
CA PRO A 42 19.99 -3.60 11.24
C PRO A 42 18.98 -4.22 12.21
N LEU A 43 18.42 -3.45 13.16
CA LEU A 43 17.39 -3.98 14.06
C LEU A 43 16.15 -4.45 13.30
N ILE A 44 15.65 -3.65 12.35
CA ILE A 44 14.53 -4.05 11.49
C ILE A 44 14.88 -5.30 10.69
N LYS A 45 16.10 -5.42 10.15
CA LYS A 45 16.53 -6.62 9.42
C LYS A 45 16.59 -7.89 10.29
N ILE A 46 16.84 -7.75 11.59
CA ILE A 46 16.89 -8.87 12.54
C ILE A 46 15.48 -9.29 12.97
N PHE A 47 14.64 -8.33 13.35
CA PHE A 47 13.34 -8.61 13.97
C PHE A 47 12.20 -8.76 12.98
N MET A 48 12.32 -8.22 11.76
CA MET A 48 11.28 -8.34 10.76
C MET A 48 11.46 -9.58 9.90
N ALA A 49 10.35 -10.29 9.70
CA ALA A 49 10.30 -11.48 8.87
C ALA A 49 10.81 -11.18 7.45
N LYS A 50 11.62 -12.10 6.91
CA LYS A 50 12.37 -11.88 5.66
C LYS A 50 11.46 -11.63 4.46
N ASP A 51 10.31 -12.29 4.46
CA ASP A 51 9.23 -12.22 3.47
C ASP A 51 8.55 -10.84 3.42
N ARG A 52 8.74 -10.00 4.45
CA ARG A 52 8.18 -8.62 4.48
C ARG A 52 9.18 -7.57 4.01
N ARG A 53 10.31 -7.96 3.43
CA ARG A 53 11.37 -7.05 2.93
C ARG A 53 11.41 -7.07 1.42
N SER A 54 11.68 -5.91 0.84
CA SER A 54 11.87 -5.75 -0.60
C SER A 54 12.95 -4.71 -0.88
N THR A 55 13.22 -4.48 -2.16
CA THR A 55 14.06 -3.39 -2.67
C THR A 55 13.25 -2.56 -3.67
N ALA A 56 13.67 -1.33 -3.96
CA ALA A 56 12.95 -0.47 -4.88
C ALA A 56 12.80 -1.10 -6.28
N PRO A 57 13.84 -1.71 -6.89
CA PRO A 57 13.68 -2.40 -8.18
C PRO A 57 12.71 -3.59 -8.13
N VAL A 58 12.79 -4.40 -7.08
CA VAL A 58 11.89 -5.56 -6.91
C VAL A 58 10.45 -5.10 -6.71
N SER A 59 10.23 -4.16 -5.80
CA SER A 59 8.93 -3.54 -5.55
C SER A 59 8.31 -2.94 -6.82
N GLY A 60 9.12 -2.27 -7.65
CA GLY A 60 8.67 -1.70 -8.92
C GLY A 60 8.25 -2.77 -9.92
N GLY A 61 9.04 -3.85 -10.07
CA GLY A 61 8.66 -4.99 -10.91
C GLY A 61 7.38 -5.68 -10.45
N ARG A 62 7.20 -5.83 -9.13
CA ARG A 62 5.97 -6.38 -8.54
C ARG A 62 4.75 -5.50 -8.77
N LEU A 63 4.90 -4.17 -8.67
CA LEU A 63 3.83 -3.24 -9.02
C LEU A 63 3.46 -3.36 -10.52
N ALA A 64 4.45 -3.50 -11.39
CA ALA A 64 4.19 -3.72 -12.81
C ALA A 64 3.44 -5.04 -13.06
N GLU A 65 3.82 -6.13 -12.38
CA GLU A 65 3.12 -7.42 -12.43
C GLU A 65 1.64 -7.26 -12.02
N LEU A 66 1.36 -6.54 -10.92
CA LEU A 66 -0.02 -6.28 -10.47
C LEU A 66 -0.87 -5.52 -11.48
N ILE A 67 -0.25 -4.65 -12.30
CA ILE A 67 -0.96 -3.82 -13.27
C ILE A 67 -1.27 -4.59 -14.55
N VAL A 68 -0.38 -5.49 -15.00
CA VAL A 68 -0.49 -6.14 -16.32
C VAL A 68 -1.08 -7.54 -16.28
N ASP A 69 -1.00 -8.23 -15.13
CA ASP A 69 -1.46 -9.61 -15.02
C ASP A 69 -2.97 -9.67 -14.79
N GLU A 70 -3.69 -10.26 -15.74
CA GLU A 70 -5.16 -10.37 -15.74
C GLU A 70 -5.71 -11.08 -14.50
N LYS A 71 -4.89 -11.88 -13.80
CA LYS A 71 -5.31 -12.55 -12.56
C LYS A 71 -5.76 -11.58 -11.47
N TYR A 72 -5.36 -10.31 -11.56
CA TYR A 72 -5.73 -9.26 -10.60
C TYR A 72 -6.89 -8.35 -11.06
N ASN A 73 -7.45 -8.57 -12.25
CA ASN A 73 -8.51 -7.71 -12.81
C ASN A 73 -9.81 -7.70 -11.97
N ALA A 74 -10.04 -8.75 -11.18
CA ALA A 74 -11.18 -8.85 -10.28
C ALA A 74 -11.01 -8.07 -8.96
N ALA A 75 -9.87 -7.40 -8.74
CA ALA A 75 -9.63 -6.65 -7.51
C ALA A 75 -10.56 -5.42 -7.40
N HIS A 76 -11.23 -5.29 -6.26
CA HIS A 76 -12.24 -4.26 -6.04
C HIS A 76 -12.12 -3.64 -4.64
N GLY A 77 -11.15 -2.75 -4.47
CA GLY A 77 -10.81 -2.11 -3.20
C GLY A 77 -9.98 -3.01 -2.27
N ASP A 78 -9.38 -4.06 -2.83
CA ASP A 78 -8.59 -5.05 -2.10
C ASP A 78 -7.24 -4.51 -1.64
N TYR A 79 -6.69 -5.08 -0.57
CA TYR A 79 -5.35 -4.75 -0.09
C TYR A 79 -4.41 -5.94 -0.30
N TRP A 80 -3.39 -5.72 -1.12
CA TRP A 80 -2.42 -6.74 -1.52
C TRP A 80 -1.05 -6.39 -0.99
N SER A 81 -0.42 -7.34 -0.32
CA SER A 81 0.88 -7.17 0.29
C SER A 81 1.84 -8.23 -0.20
N VAL A 82 3.08 -7.84 -0.48
CA VAL A 82 4.14 -8.77 -0.87
C VAL A 82 4.58 -9.58 0.36
N ARG A 83 4.60 -10.90 0.22
CA ARG A 83 5.14 -11.85 1.21
C ARG A 83 6.09 -12.80 0.49
N GLY A 84 7.39 -12.51 0.56
CA GLY A 84 8.40 -13.24 -0.19
C GLY A 84 8.21 -13.00 -1.68
N ASP A 85 7.93 -14.07 -2.41
CA ASP A 85 7.71 -14.01 -3.86
C ASP A 85 6.23 -13.94 -4.26
N ASP A 86 5.33 -13.93 -3.29
CA ASP A 86 3.89 -14.01 -3.49
C ASP A 86 3.19 -12.68 -3.18
N PHE A 87 2.04 -12.47 -3.83
CA PHE A 87 1.05 -11.47 -3.44
C PHE A 87 0.00 -12.11 -2.55
N VAL A 88 -0.15 -11.58 -1.35
CA VAL A 88 -1.13 -12.06 -0.39
C VAL A 88 -2.18 -10.97 -0.21
N LYS A 89 -3.45 -11.32 -0.41
CA LYS A 89 -4.57 -10.46 -0.05
C LYS A 89 -4.66 -10.42 1.47
N ILE A 90 -4.48 -9.23 2.04
CA ILE A 90 -4.46 -9.00 3.48
C ILE A 90 -5.77 -8.34 3.89
N GLU A 91 -6.38 -8.86 4.96
CA GLU A 91 -7.53 -8.21 5.58
C GLU A 91 -7.10 -6.84 6.14
N PRO A 92 -7.70 -5.72 5.69
CA PRO A 92 -7.37 -4.41 6.23
C PRO A 92 -7.79 -4.27 7.70
N SER A 93 -7.24 -3.27 8.38
CA SER A 93 -7.66 -2.92 9.75
C SER A 93 -9.16 -2.59 9.83
N ASP A 94 -9.74 -2.68 11.04
CA ASP A 94 -11.16 -2.33 11.26
C ASP A 94 -11.49 -0.93 10.76
N LEU A 95 -10.65 0.06 11.10
CA LEU A 95 -10.82 1.44 10.61
C LEU A 95 -10.75 1.53 9.08
N ALA A 96 -9.89 0.74 8.44
CA ALA A 96 -9.78 0.73 6.99
C ALA A 96 -10.97 0.06 6.28
N ARG A 97 -11.82 -0.65 7.05
CA ARG A 97 -13.07 -1.30 6.61
C ARG A 97 -14.32 -0.54 7.04
N ASP A 98 -14.20 0.45 7.93
CA ASP A 98 -15.30 1.33 8.32
C ASP A 98 -15.73 2.18 7.13
N ASP A 99 -16.94 1.93 6.67
CA ASP A 99 -17.50 2.58 5.48
C ASP A 99 -17.78 4.07 5.71
N ALA A 100 -18.19 4.47 6.91
CA ALA A 100 -18.43 5.87 7.23
C ALA A 100 -17.12 6.64 7.31
N ALA A 101 -16.07 6.05 7.91
CA ALA A 101 -14.76 6.66 7.96
C ALA A 101 -14.12 6.79 6.57
N CYS A 102 -14.32 5.80 5.69
CA CYS A 102 -13.84 5.86 4.31
C CYS A 102 -14.52 6.97 3.50
N ALA A 103 -15.86 7.08 3.61
CA ALA A 103 -16.63 8.13 2.95
C ALA A 103 -16.27 9.53 3.45
N SER A 104 -16.16 9.72 4.78
CA SER A 104 -15.75 11.01 5.37
C SER A 104 -14.37 11.43 4.89
N LEU A 105 -13.39 10.51 4.93
CA LEU A 105 -12.03 10.81 4.46
C LEU A 105 -12.03 11.27 3.00
N TRP A 106 -12.85 10.64 2.15
CA TRP A 106 -12.97 11.01 0.75
C TRP A 106 -13.56 12.40 0.56
N ASP A 107 -14.72 12.67 1.17
CA ASP A 107 -15.43 13.94 1.03
C ASP A 107 -14.61 15.11 1.61
N ASP A 108 -13.98 14.89 2.78
CA ASP A 108 -13.08 15.87 3.41
C ASP A 108 -11.85 16.14 2.53
N SER A 109 -11.25 15.09 1.96
CA SER A 109 -10.09 15.24 1.05
C SER A 109 -10.47 16.04 -0.20
N ALA A 110 -11.64 15.77 -0.79
CA ALA A 110 -12.09 16.50 -1.96
C ALA A 110 -12.36 17.98 -1.64
N LYS A 111 -12.98 18.26 -0.50
CA LYS A 111 -13.19 19.62 -0.01
C LYS A 111 -11.87 20.37 0.19
N LEU A 112 -10.86 19.72 0.78
CA LEU A 112 -9.53 20.29 0.96
C LEU A 112 -8.83 20.61 -0.37
N LEU A 113 -9.09 19.81 -1.41
CA LEU A 113 -8.55 20.01 -2.75
C LEU A 113 -9.41 20.94 -3.63
N GLY A 114 -10.58 21.37 -3.14
CA GLY A 114 -11.53 22.17 -3.93
C GLY A 114 -12.16 21.39 -5.10
N ILE A 115 -12.23 20.06 -5.00
CA ILE A 115 -12.80 19.18 -6.02
C ILE A 115 -14.24 18.87 -5.64
N THR A 116 -15.16 19.00 -6.61
CA THR A 116 -16.54 18.53 -6.46
C THR A 116 -16.58 17.03 -6.77
N VAL A 117 -17.19 16.24 -5.89
CA VAL A 117 -17.31 14.76 -6.01
C VAL A 117 -18.73 14.30 -6.06
#